data_AF-A0A959IUQ4-F1
#
_entry.id   AF-A0A959IUQ4-F1
#
_cell.length_a   1.000
_cell.length_b   1.000
_cell.length_c   1.000
_cell.angle_alpha   90.00
_cell.angle_beta   90.00
_cell.angle_gamma   90.00
#
_symmetry.space_group_name_H-M   'P 1'
#
loop_
_entity.id
_entity.type
_entity.pdbx_description
1 polymer ?
#
loop_
_entity_poly.entity_id
_entity_poly.type
_entity_poly.pdbx_seq_one_letter_code
_entity_poly.pdbx_strand_id
1 'polypeptide(L)'
;MSQTAFKSDAEAIDALAASYKTLRAEIGKVIVGQNDVVQAVIISLFSNGHSLLVGVPGLAKTLLVSTIAEVLDLEFKRIQFTPDLMP
;
A
#
# COMPACT_ATOMS: atom_id res chain seq x y z
N MET A 1 -3.96 8.74 -21.43
CA MET A 1 -4.77 8.21 -20.31
C MET A 1 -6.15 7.89 -20.86
N SER A 2 -6.46 6.60 -21.03
CA SER A 2 -7.74 6.16 -21.60
C SER A 2 -8.84 6.38 -20.55
N GLN A 3 -9.89 7.11 -20.90
CA GLN A 3 -11.05 7.31 -20.03
C GLN A 3 -11.76 5.96 -19.86
N THR A 4 -11.64 5.35 -18.69
CA THR A 4 -12.46 4.20 -18.30
C THR A 4 -13.85 4.73 -17.96
N ALA A 5 -14.69 4.87 -18.99
CA ALA A 5 -16.10 5.22 -18.79
C ALA A 5 -16.86 3.95 -18.39
N PHE A 6 -16.99 3.71 -17.08
CA PHE A 6 -17.86 2.66 -16.56
C PHE A 6 -19.33 3.03 -16.83
N LYS A 7 -20.15 2.07 -17.26
CA LYS A 7 -21.57 2.32 -17.61
C LYS A 7 -22.47 2.35 -16.37
N SER A 8 -22.01 1.82 -15.24
CA SER A 8 -22.71 1.84 -13.96
C SER A 8 -21.75 1.79 -12.78
N ASP A 9 -22.20 2.24 -11.61
CA ASP A 9 -21.44 2.16 -10.36
C ASP A 9 -21.10 0.70 -9.99
N ALA A 10 -21.99 -0.24 -10.30
CA ALA A 10 -21.75 -1.67 -10.10
C ALA A 10 -20.55 -2.17 -10.93
N GLU A 11 -20.46 -1.76 -12.20
CA GLU A 11 -19.34 -2.11 -13.08
C GLU A 11 -18.02 -1.50 -12.59
N ALA A 12 -18.07 -0.26 -12.07
CA ALA A 12 -16.90 0.40 -11.50
C ALA A 12 -16.40 -0.32 -10.23
N ILE A 13 -17.32 -0.76 -9.37
CA ILE A 13 -17.00 -1.54 -8.16
C ILE A 13 -16.38 -2.88 -8.54
N ASP A 14 -16.92 -3.58 -9.52
CA ASP A 14 -16.39 -4.88 -9.97
C ASP A 14 -14.97 -4.73 -10.56
N ALA A 15 -14.74 -3.68 -11.35
CA ALA A 15 -13.41 -3.38 -11.90
C ALA A 15 -12.39 -3.03 -10.80
N LEU A 16 -12.81 -2.28 -9.77
CA LEU A 16 -11.98 -1.98 -8.62
C LEU A 16 -11.64 -3.25 -7.83
N ALA A 17 -12.63 -4.12 -7.59
CA ALA A 17 -12.43 -5.38 -6.88
C ALA A 17 -11.44 -6.30 -7.60
N ALA A 18 -11.54 -6.39 -8.94
CA ALA A 18 -10.59 -7.12 -9.77
C ALA A 18 -9.18 -6.53 -9.68
N SER A 19 -9.04 -5.21 -9.81
CA SER A 19 -7.76 -4.52 -9.72
C SER A 19 -7.11 -4.67 -8.35
N TYR A 20 -7.90 -4.56 -7.28
CA TYR A 20 -7.45 -4.77 -5.91
C TYR A 20 -6.92 -6.19 -5.70
N LYS A 21 -7.59 -7.21 -6.28
CA LYS A 21 -7.14 -8.59 -6.22
C LYS A 21 -5.78 -8.78 -6.90
N THR A 22 -5.58 -8.17 -8.08
CA THR A 22 -4.30 -8.19 -8.79
C THR A 22 -3.21 -7.52 -7.97
N LEU A 23 -3.47 -6.32 -7.45
CA LEU A 23 -2.54 -5.58 -6.60
C LEU A 23 -2.10 -6.39 -5.37
N ARG A 24 -3.05 -7.04 -4.68
CA ARG A 24 -2.76 -7.87 -3.52
C ARG A 24 -1.91 -9.09 -3.89
N ALA A 25 -2.15 -9.68 -5.07
CA ALA A 25 -1.35 -10.80 -5.56
C ALA A 25 0.10 -10.39 -5.84
N GLU A 26 0.33 -9.23 -6.45
CA GLU A 26 1.67 -8.69 -6.70
C GLU A 26 2.43 -8.41 -5.40
N ILE A 27 1.78 -7.76 -4.42
CA ILE A 27 2.39 -7.52 -3.10
C ILE A 27 2.72 -8.85 -2.40
N GLY A 28 1.86 -9.85 -2.53
CA GLY A 28 2.03 -11.18 -1.94
C GLY A 28 3.23 -11.97 -2.49
N LYS A 29 3.81 -11.58 -3.63
CA LYS A 29 5.05 -12.19 -4.15
C LYS A 29 6.27 -11.84 -3.30
N VAL A 30 6.25 -10.69 -2.61
CA VAL A 30 7.36 -10.20 -1.79
C VAL A 30 7.02 -10.27 -0.30
N ILE A 31 5.79 -9.93 0.07
CA ILE A 31 5.33 -9.86 1.45
C ILE A 31 4.54 -11.12 1.81
N VAL A 32 5.14 -11.96 2.65
CA VAL A 32 4.53 -13.22 3.11
C VAL A 32 3.89 -13.04 4.49
N GLY A 33 2.66 -13.53 4.66
CA GLY A 33 1.97 -13.64 5.95
C GLY A 33 1.33 -12.36 6.51
N GLN A 34 1.64 -11.18 5.99
CA GLN A 34 1.13 -9.88 6.51
C GLN A 34 -0.13 -9.38 5.78
N ASN A 35 -1.09 -10.27 5.51
CA ASN A 35 -2.29 -9.95 4.73
C ASN A 35 -3.12 -8.78 5.29
N ASP A 36 -3.40 -8.82 6.59
CA ASP A 36 -4.27 -7.83 7.23
C ASP A 36 -3.61 -6.45 7.30
N VAL A 37 -2.28 -6.43 7.53
CA VAL A 37 -1.49 -5.19 7.55
C VAL A 37 -1.47 -4.55 6.16
N VAL A 38 -1.24 -5.35 5.11
CA VAL A 38 -1.28 -4.88 3.72
C VAL A 38 -2.66 -4.29 3.40
N GLN A 39 -3.74 -4.98 3.78
CA GLN A 39 -5.10 -4.49 3.59
C GLN A 39 -5.34 -3.15 4.30
N ALA A 40 -4.96 -3.02 5.57
CA ALA A 40 -5.13 -1.79 6.34
C ALA A 40 -4.34 -0.61 5.74
N VAL A 41 -3.10 -0.84 5.28
CA VAL A 41 -2.27 0.19 4.65
C VAL A 41 -2.88 0.66 3.33
N ILE A 42 -3.39 -0.25 2.50
CA ILE A 42 -4.06 0.11 1.23
C ILE A 42 -5.34 0.92 1.50
N ILE A 43 -6.15 0.51 2.48
CA ILE A 43 -7.36 1.24 2.88
C ILE A 43 -7.00 2.66 3.34
N SER A 44 -5.96 2.79 4.19
CA SER A 44 -5.46 4.08 4.64
C SER A 44 -5.04 4.94 3.45
N LEU A 45 -4.29 4.40 2.50
CA LEU A 45 -3.80 5.12 1.33
C LEU A 45 -4.95 5.65 0.46
N PHE A 46 -5.92 4.81 0.12
CA PHE A 46 -7.09 5.21 -0.68
C PHE A 46 -8.00 6.21 0.05
N SER A 47 -7.97 6.21 1.38
CA SER A 47 -8.69 7.17 2.21
C SER A 47 -7.92 8.47 2.46
N ASN A 48 -6.74 8.65 1.84
CA ASN A 48 -5.80 9.75 2.12
C ASN A 48 -5.41 9.86 3.61
N GLY A 49 -5.38 8.73 4.32
CA GLY A 49 -5.02 8.63 5.73
C GLY A 49 -3.53 8.31 5.95
N HIS A 50 -3.11 8.38 7.21
CA HIS A 50 -1.76 8.01 7.65
C HIS A 50 -1.79 6.71 8.46
N SER A 51 -0.79 5.86 8.26
CA SER A 51 -0.64 4.59 8.96
C SER A 51 0.59 4.59 9.87
N LEU A 52 0.44 4.05 11.09
CA LEU A 52 1.55 3.80 12.01
C LEU A 52 1.82 2.29 12.09
N LEU A 53 2.97 1.85 11.59
CA LEU A 53 3.38 0.45 11.60
C LEU A 53 4.20 0.13 12.85
N VAL A 54 3.58 -0.50 13.85
CA VAL A 54 4.23 -0.90 15.10
C VAL A 54 4.68 -2.35 15.05
N GLY A 55 5.76 -2.70 15.77
CA GLY A 55 6.18 -4.07 16.02
C GLY A 55 7.70 -4.23 16.00
N VAL A 56 8.16 -5.46 16.18
CA VAL A 56 9.60 -5.72 16.37
C VAL A 56 10.44 -5.45 15.10
N PRO A 57 11.74 -5.15 15.25
CA PRO A 57 12.67 -5.04 14.13
C PRO A 57 12.68 -6.30 13.27
N GLY A 58 12.92 -6.15 11.96
CA GLY A 58 13.04 -7.28 11.04
C GLY A 58 11.72 -7.80 10.45
N LEU A 59 10.56 -7.30 10.85
CA LEU A 59 9.26 -7.69 10.27
C LEU A 59 8.92 -7.00 8.94
N ALA A 60 9.93 -6.77 8.11
CA ALA A 60 9.75 -6.25 6.75
C ALA A 60 8.91 -4.96 6.65
N LYS A 61 8.81 -4.13 7.70
CA LYS A 61 7.95 -2.91 7.70
C LYS A 61 8.33 -1.95 6.57
N THR A 62 9.63 -1.71 6.41
CA THR A 62 10.15 -0.87 5.32
C THR A 62 9.91 -1.52 3.97
N LEU A 63 10.14 -2.84 3.85
CA LEU A 63 9.92 -3.59 2.61
C LEU A 63 8.45 -3.54 2.20
N LEU A 64 7.52 -3.69 3.14
CA LEU A 64 6.08 -3.61 2.90
C LEU A 64 5.70 -2.27 2.26
N VAL A 65 6.15 -1.15 2.84
CA VAL A 65 5.79 0.18 2.33
C VAL A 65 6.46 0.44 0.98
N SER A 66 7.73 0.06 0.80
CA SER A 66 8.41 0.23 -0.49
C SER A 66 7.79 -0.64 -1.59
N THR A 67 7.40 -1.88 -1.30
CA THR A 67 6.73 -2.76 -2.27
C THR A 67 5.35 -2.23 -2.64
N ILE A 68 4.57 -1.72 -1.69
CA ILE A 68 3.28 -1.10 -2.00
C ILE A 68 3.47 0.12 -2.92
N ALA A 69 4.48 0.95 -2.64
CA ALA A 69 4.78 2.10 -3.49
C ALA A 69 5.19 1.67 -4.91
N GLU A 70 6.04 0.64 -5.05
CA GLU A 70 6.46 0.10 -6.35
C GLU A 70 5.30 -0.47 -7.16
N VAL A 71 4.42 -1.27 -6.54
CA VAL A 71 3.25 -1.87 -7.21
C VAL A 71 2.24 -0.81 -7.65
N LEU A 72 2.14 0.31 -6.94
CA LEU A 72 1.25 1.42 -7.25
C LEU A 72 1.90 2.54 -8.08
N ASP A 73 3.16 2.38 -8.49
CA ASP A 73 3.94 3.40 -9.19
C ASP A 73 3.98 4.76 -8.43
N LEU A 74 4.22 4.69 -7.12
CA LEU A 74 4.31 5.84 -6.22
C LEU A 74 5.75 6.14 -5.83
N GLU A 75 6.02 7.42 -5.54
CA GLU A 75 7.31 7.82 -4.98
C GLU A 75 7.45 7.34 -3.53
N PHE A 76 8.52 6.61 -3.23
CA PHE A 76 8.84 6.17 -1.87
C PHE A 76 9.98 7.00 -1.28
N LYS A 77 9.74 7.65 -0.14
CA LYS A 77 10.74 8.39 0.63
C LYS A 77 10.81 7.86 2.06
N ARG A 78 12.02 7.55 2.52
CA ARG A 78 12.29 7.11 3.90
C ARG A 78 13.06 8.18 4.65
N ILE A 79 12.46 8.71 5.71
CA ILE A 79 13.10 9.62 6.66
C ILE A 79 13.36 8.85 7.95
N GLN A 80 14.62 8.77 8.36
CA GLN A 80 14.98 8.17 9.64
C GLN A 80 14.86 9.24 10.72
N PHE A 81 13.93 9.04 11.66
CA PHE A 81 13.94 9.81 12.91
C PHE A 81 15.15 9.35 13.73
N THR A 82 16.16 10.20 13.82
CA THR A 82 17.26 10.07 14.77
C THR A 82 16.90 10.88 16.03
N PRO A 83 17.31 10.43 17.23
CA PRO A 83 17.13 11.21 18.44
C PRO A 83 18.03 12.47 18.50
N ASP A 84 18.86 12.67 17.47
CA ASP A 84 19.85 13.73 17.37
C ASP A 84 19.16 15.07 17.03
N LEU A 85 18.74 15.75 18.10
CA LEU A 85 18.52 17.20 18.13
C LEU A 85 19.85 17.85 18.51
N MET A 86 20.86 17.77 17.64
CA MET A 86 21.97 18.73 17.71
C MET A 86 21.42 20.06 17.16
N PRO A 87 21.59 21.19 17.88
CA PRO A 87 20.95 22.46 17.54
C PRO A 87 21.37 23.02 16.17
#